data_AF-A0A951BFQ5-F1
#
_entry.id   AF-A0A951BFQ5-F1
#
_cell.length_a   1.000
_cell.length_b   1.000
_cell.length_c   1.000
_cell.angle_alpha   90.00
_cell.angle_beta   90.00
_cell.angle_gamma   90.00
#
_symmetry.space_group_name_H-M   'P 1'
#
loop_
_entity.id
_entity.type
_entity.pdbx_description
1 polymer ?
#
loop_
_entity_poly.entity_id
_entity_poly.type
_entity_poly.pdbx_seq_one_letter_code
_entity_poly.pdbx_strand_id
1 'polypeptide(L)'
;MIVDLPSTTTSAVNHALIDMRERGGAVAIGRVLNLVIVTDDSAQVEQSIEAANEASKEHPCRVLVMARGLKRAGTRLDAQIRVGGDAGASEVLVLRLYGP
;
A
#
# COMPACT_ATOMS: atom_id res chain seq x y z
N MET A 1 -1.76 -6.70 10.24
CA MET A 1 -0.30 -6.91 10.12
C MET A 1 0.28 -5.89 9.15
N ILE A 2 1.43 -5.32 9.50
CA ILE A 2 2.19 -4.37 8.67
C ILE A 2 3.56 -4.96 8.35
N VAL A 3 4.01 -4.81 7.10
CA VAL A 3 5.37 -5.15 6.68
C VAL A 3 6.01 -3.98 5.97
N ASP A 4 7.17 -3.57 6.47
CA ASP A 4 7.99 -2.51 5.92
C ASP A 4 9.07 -3.07 4.99
N LEU A 5 9.24 -2.41 3.85
CA LEU A 5 10.20 -2.72 2.81
C LEU A 5 11.00 -1.42 2.50
N PRO A 6 11.97 -1.06 3.35
CA PRO A 6 12.80 0.12 3.11
C PRO A 6 13.75 -0.12 1.94
N SER A 7 14.07 0.92 1.18
CA SER A 7 15.03 0.88 0.06
C SER A 7 14.75 -0.27 -0.93
N THR A 8 13.51 -0.38 -1.38
CA THR A 8 13.00 -1.51 -2.15
C THR A 8 12.82 -1.19 -3.64
N THR A 9 12.34 -2.18 -4.40
CA THR A 9 11.93 -2.05 -5.79
C THR A 9 10.48 -2.50 -5.95
N THR A 10 9.82 -2.06 -7.03
CA THR A 10 8.45 -2.51 -7.34
C THR A 10 8.35 -4.02 -7.52
N SER A 11 9.41 -4.66 -8.06
CA SER A 11 9.50 -6.12 -8.18
C SER A 11 9.52 -6.81 -6.82
N ALA A 12 10.36 -6.33 -5.89
CA ALA A 12 10.43 -6.86 -4.53
C ALA A 12 9.11 -6.67 -3.75
N VAL A 13 8.44 -5.53 -3.93
CA VAL A 13 7.10 -5.28 -3.39
C VAL A 13 6.09 -6.28 -3.94
N ASN A 14 6.08 -6.52 -5.25
CA ASN A 14 5.17 -7.47 -5.88
C ASN A 14 5.44 -8.90 -5.38
N HIS A 15 6.70 -9.29 -5.21
CA HIS A 15 7.05 -10.58 -4.63
C HIS A 15 6.53 -10.73 -3.20
N ALA A 16 6.76 -9.73 -2.35
CA ALA A 16 6.25 -9.74 -0.97
C ALA A 16 4.71 -9.83 -0.91
N LEU A 17 3.99 -9.18 -1.83
CA LEU A 17 2.53 -9.30 -1.95
C LEU A 17 2.07 -10.70 -2.38
N ILE A 18 2.83 -11.40 -3.23
CA ILE A 18 2.54 -12.78 -3.62
C ILE A 18 2.78 -13.71 -2.44
N ASP A 19 3.96 -13.66 -1.83
CA ASP A 19 4.35 -14.50 -0.69
C ASP A 19 3.35 -14.39 0.47
N MET A 20 2.87 -13.17 0.76
CA MET A 20 1.87 -12.96 1.80
C MET A 20 0.53 -13.63 1.51
N ARG A 21 0.09 -13.60 0.25
CA ARG A 21 -1.17 -14.25 -0.15
C ARG A 21 -1.08 -15.76 -0.03
N GLU A 22 0.04 -16.33 -0.47
CA GLU A 22 0.31 -17.76 -0.35
C GLU A 22 0.34 -18.22 1.11
N ARG A 23 1.07 -17.49 1.98
CA ARG A 23 1.13 -17.78 3.42
C ARG A 23 -0.22 -17.63 4.12
N GLY A 24 -1.06 -16.70 3.65
CA GLY A 24 -2.40 -16.46 4.19
C GLY A 24 -3.46 -17.46 3.71
N GLY A 25 -3.10 -18.42 2.84
CA GLY A 25 -4.05 -19.39 2.25
C GLY A 25 -5.11 -18.75 1.33
N ALA A 26 -4.93 -17.49 0.95
CA ALA A 26 -5.87 -16.76 0.11
C ALA A 26 -5.56 -17.03 -1.37
N VAL A 27 -6.24 -18.02 -1.95
CA VAL A 27 -5.97 -18.53 -3.32
C VAL A 27 -6.31 -17.53 -4.42
N ALA A 28 -7.26 -16.63 -4.22
CA ALA A 28 -7.47 -15.47 -5.08
C ALA A 28 -8.47 -14.55 -4.39
N ILE A 29 -8.14 -13.28 -4.21
CA ILE A 29 -9.16 -12.29 -3.88
C ILE A 29 -9.60 -11.74 -5.22
N GLY A 30 -10.83 -12.08 -5.63
CA GLY A 30 -11.51 -11.51 -6.77
C GLY A 30 -11.66 -10.00 -6.56
N ARG A 31 -10.60 -9.25 -6.83
CA ARG A 31 -10.56 -7.80 -6.70
C ARG A 31 -10.58 -7.20 -8.07
N VAL A 32 -11.65 -6.48 -8.33
CA VAL A 32 -11.90 -5.83 -9.62
C VAL A 32 -11.35 -4.40 -9.61
N LEU A 33 -11.30 -3.76 -8.44
CA LEU A 33 -10.99 -2.33 -8.30
C LEU A 33 -9.67 -2.06 -7.57
N ASN A 34 -8.98 -1.02 -8.05
CA ASN A 34 -7.82 -0.42 -7.42
C ASN A 34 -8.14 1.06 -7.14
N LEU A 35 -8.10 1.46 -5.88
CA LEU A 35 -8.19 2.85 -5.48
C LEU A 35 -6.77 3.41 -5.33
N VAL A 36 -6.41 4.37 -6.18
CA VAL A 36 -5.10 5.02 -6.14
C VAL A 36 -5.22 6.38 -5.46
N ILE A 37 -4.39 6.62 -4.45
CA ILE A 37 -4.34 7.86 -3.68
C ILE A 37 -2.95 8.46 -3.88
N VAL A 38 -2.88 9.65 -4.45
CA VAL A 38 -1.62 10.38 -4.63
C VAL A 38 -1.61 11.57 -3.69
N THR A 39 -0.63 11.63 -2.80
CA THR A 39 -0.51 12.70 -1.81
C THR A 39 0.96 12.98 -1.49
N ASP A 40 1.23 14.03 -0.74
CA ASP A 40 2.56 14.27 -0.18
C ASP A 40 2.78 13.43 1.08
N ASP A 41 4.02 12.99 1.32
CA ASP A 41 4.38 12.20 2.51
C ASP A 41 4.22 13.06 3.77
N SER A 42 3.03 12.98 4.36
CA SER A 42 2.55 13.85 5.43
C SER A 42 1.52 13.11 6.29
N ALA A 43 1.06 13.75 7.36
CA ALA A 43 0.01 13.21 8.23
C ALA A 43 -1.31 12.89 7.47
N GLN A 44 -1.52 13.47 6.29
CA GLN A 44 -2.71 13.21 5.46
C GLN A 44 -2.74 11.78 4.90
N VAL A 45 -1.60 11.09 4.84
CA VAL A 45 -1.51 9.70 4.35
C VAL A 45 -2.41 8.78 5.18
N GLU A 46 -2.32 8.85 6.50
CA GLU A 46 -3.11 7.97 7.38
C GLU A 46 -4.61 8.29 7.31
N GLN A 47 -4.98 9.56 7.29
CA GLN A 47 -6.38 9.97 7.13
C GLN A 47 -6.98 9.47 5.80
N SER A 48 -6.18 9.52 4.73
CA SER A 48 -6.61 9.03 3.42
C SER A 48 -6.78 7.51 3.41
N ILE A 49 -5.89 6.77 4.08
CA ILE A 49 -5.98 5.32 4.23
C ILE A 49 -7.22 4.94 5.05
N GLU A 50 -7.49 5.65 6.15
CA GLU A 50 -8.66 5.38 6.99
C GLU A 50 -9.97 5.58 6.20
N ALA A 51 -10.10 6.70 5.49
CA ALA A 51 -11.25 6.97 4.63
C ALA A 51 -11.41 5.90 3.52
N ALA A 52 -10.30 5.49 2.89
CA ALA A 52 -10.31 4.46 1.86
C ALA A 52 -10.68 3.08 2.41
N ASN A 53 -10.20 2.75 3.63
CA ASN A 53 -10.54 1.51 4.30
C ASN A 53 -12.04 1.45 4.61
N GLU A 54 -12.64 2.56 5.04
CA GLU A 54 -14.10 2.65 5.26
C GLU A 54 -14.87 2.41 3.95
N ALA A 55 -14.53 3.13 2.88
CA ALA A 55 -15.15 2.96 1.56
C ALA A 55 -14.98 1.53 1.00
N SER A 56 -13.86 0.87 1.32
CA SER A 56 -13.58 -0.48 0.84
C SER A 56 -14.51 -1.56 1.41
N LYS A 57 -15.23 -1.27 2.50
CA LYS A 57 -16.23 -2.17 3.09
C LYS A 57 -17.45 -2.34 2.18
N GLU A 58 -17.90 -1.26 1.54
CA GLU A 58 -19.02 -1.28 0.59
C GLU A 58 -18.56 -1.62 -0.82
N HIS A 59 -17.34 -1.23 -1.17
CA HIS A 59 -16.75 -1.40 -2.49
C HIS A 59 -15.37 -2.05 -2.39
N PRO A 60 -15.29 -3.40 -2.38
CA PRO A 60 -14.03 -4.12 -2.23
C PRO A 60 -12.99 -3.67 -3.27
N CYS A 61 -11.92 -3.02 -2.79
CA CYS A 61 -10.87 -2.47 -3.64
C CYS A 61 -9.51 -2.58 -2.97
N ARG A 62 -8.44 -2.76 -3.77
CA ARG A 62 -7.08 -2.62 -3.26
C ARG A 62 -6.74 -1.13 -3.15
N VAL A 63 -6.22 -0.69 -2.01
CA VAL A 63 -5.80 0.70 -1.79
C VAL A 63 -4.31 0.82 -2.10
N LEU A 64 -3.96 1.69 -3.04
CA LEU A 64 -2.59 2.00 -3.42
C LEU A 64 -2.30 3.47 -3.13
N VAL A 65 -1.47 3.74 -2.14
CA VAL A 65 -1.05 5.10 -1.78
C VAL A 65 0.32 5.38 -2.37
N MET A 66 0.44 6.47 -3.11
CA MET A 66 1.70 7.06 -3.55
C MET A 66 1.94 8.33 -2.74
N ALA A 67 2.80 8.23 -1.74
CA ALA A 67 3.24 9.36 -0.93
C ALA A 67 4.52 9.95 -1.53
N ARG A 68 4.45 11.20 -1.98
CA ARG A 68 5.58 11.92 -2.55
C ARG A 68 6.43 12.47 -1.41
N GLY A 69 7.58 11.86 -1.20
CA GLY A 69 8.59 12.31 -0.25
C GLY A 69 9.45 13.45 -0.82
N LEU A 70 10.61 13.65 -0.20
CA LEU A 70 11.49 14.77 -0.54
C LEU A 70 12.16 14.57 -1.90
N LYS A 71 11.88 15.47 -2.85
CA LYS A 71 12.49 15.47 -4.19
C LYS A 71 14.02 15.64 -4.21
N ARG A 72 14.56 16.28 -3.18
CA ARG A 72 16.02 16.53 -3.04
C ARG A 72 16.77 15.40 -2.36
N ALA A 73 16.09 14.36 -1.89
CA ALA A 73 16.74 13.19 -1.32
C ALA A 73 17.35 12.30 -2.43
N GLY A 74 18.11 11.28 -2.04
CA GLY A 74 18.54 10.25 -2.99
C GLY A 74 17.34 9.46 -3.53
N THR A 75 17.42 9.03 -4.80
CA THR A 75 16.40 8.19 -5.44
C THR A 75 16.18 6.92 -4.62
N ARG A 76 14.98 6.76 -4.07
CA ARG A 76 14.62 5.62 -3.23
C ARG A 76 13.12 5.39 -3.27
N LEU A 77 12.73 4.12 -3.20
CA LEU A 77 11.38 3.70 -2.90
C LEU A 77 11.39 3.01 -1.54
N ASP A 78 10.56 3.47 -0.62
CA ASP A 78 10.19 2.70 0.58
C ASP A 78 8.74 2.22 0.39
N ALA A 79 8.43 1.00 0.82
CA ALA A 79 7.08 0.48 0.74
C ALA A 79 6.61 -0.10 2.06
N GLN A 80 5.30 -0.09 2.25
CA GLN A 80 4.64 -0.73 3.37
C GLN A 80 3.41 -1.48 2.87
N ILE A 81 3.34 -2.76 3.21
CA ILE A 81 2.18 -3.61 2.90
C ILE A 81 1.40 -3.80 4.20
N ARG A 82 0.12 -3.44 4.19
CA ARG A 82 -0.81 -3.66 5.30
C ARG A 82 -1.86 -4.68 4.88
N VAL A 83 -2.12 -5.65 5.76
CA VAL A 83 -3.11 -6.71 5.55
C VAL A 83 -3.88 -7.00 6.84
N GLY A 84 -5.10 -7.51 6.70
CA GLY A 84 -5.99 -7.79 7.84
C GLY A 84 -6.49 -6.50 8.49
N GLY A 85 -6.54 -6.43 9.82
CA GLY A 85 -7.07 -5.27 10.55
C GLY A 85 -6.50 -3.91 10.15
N ASP A 86 -5.23 -3.86 9.73
CA ASP A 86 -4.55 -2.64 9.29
C ASP A 86 -4.93 -2.18 7.86
N ALA A 87 -5.73 -2.97 7.16
CA ALA A 87 -6.18 -2.74 5.80
C ALA A 87 -7.70 -2.90 5.62
N GLY A 88 -8.43 -2.95 6.74
CA GLY A 88 -9.88 -3.13 6.75
C GLY A 88 -10.31 -4.41 6.01
N ALA A 89 -11.22 -4.27 5.06
CA ALA A 89 -11.69 -5.37 4.22
C ALA A 89 -10.71 -5.76 3.10
N SER A 90 -9.57 -5.07 2.98
CA SER A 90 -8.74 -5.05 1.76
C SER A 90 -7.23 -5.18 2.03
N GLU A 91 -6.41 -4.97 1.00
CA GLU A 91 -4.95 -4.82 1.07
C GLU A 91 -4.62 -3.35 0.84
N VAL A 92 -3.76 -2.77 1.68
CA VAL A 92 -3.26 -1.41 1.52
C VAL A 92 -1.76 -1.46 1.22
N LEU A 93 -1.34 -0.84 0.12
CA LEU A 93 0.05 -0.67 -0.25
C LEU A 93 0.40 0.82 -0.18
N VAL A 94 1.35 1.19 0.68
CA VAL A 94 1.87 2.56 0.77
C VAL A 94 3.26 2.59 0.14
N LEU A 95 3.42 3.40 -0.90
CA LEU A 95 4.67 3.62 -1.61
C LEU A 95 5.16 5.04 -1.33
N ARG A 96 6.31 5.17 -0.68
CA ARG A 96 6.96 6.46 -0.42
C ARG A 96 8.09 6.66 -1.42
N LEU A 97 7.96 7.73 -2.21
CA LEU A 97 8.85 8.03 -3.33
C LEU A 97 9.80 9.16 -2.95
N TYR A 98 11.09 8.96 -3.12
CA TYR A 98 12.13 9.96 -2.85
C TYR A 98 12.99 10.18 -4.08
N GLY A 99 13.55 11.38 -4.16
CA GLY A 99 14.39 11.79 -5.27
C GLY A 99 13.65 12.52 -6.40
N PRO A 100 14.40 12.92 -7.44
CA PRO A 100 13.92 13.80 -8.50
C PRO A 100 12.82 13.18 -9.38
#